data_AF-A0A0F4R800-F1
#
_entry.id   AF-A0A0F4R800-F1
#
_cell.length_a   1.000
_cell.length_b   1.000
_cell.length_c   1.000
_cell.angle_alpha   90.00
_cell.angle_beta   90.00
_cell.angle_gamma   90.00
#
_symmetry.space_group_name_H-M   'P 1'
#
loop_
_entity.id
_entity.type
_entity.pdbx_description
1 polymer ?
#
loop_
_entity_poly.entity_id
_entity_poly.type
_entity_poly.pdbx_seq_one_letter_code
_entity_poly.pdbx_strand_id
1 'polypeptide(L)'
;MDELIDKHTITLLISQLGLAMVKEVFEAFVPNAEENIHFLQKNWHVEQHKDLRIKSHSLKSSAANLGFMQLSRLAKSLEEHCINHEQHEFNANKDKLDNLSPALKASIDELALMGITRERL
;
A
#
# COMPACT_ATOMS: atom_id res chain seq x y z
N MET A 1 -7.43 -4.16 -16.34
CA MET A 1 -7.77 -3.82 -14.95
C MET A 1 -6.57 -4.25 -14.14
N ASP A 2 -5.88 -3.33 -13.46
CA ASP A 2 -4.71 -3.70 -12.66
C ASP A 2 -5.15 -4.59 -11.50
N GLU A 3 -4.39 -5.65 -11.25
CA GLU A 3 -4.67 -6.63 -10.20
C GLU A 3 -4.52 -5.96 -8.83
N LEU A 4 -5.61 -5.95 -8.04
CA LEU A 4 -5.66 -5.36 -6.70
C LEU A 4 -4.74 -6.11 -5.73
N ILE A 5 -4.86 -7.45 -5.75
CA ILE A 5 -4.10 -8.36 -4.90
C ILE A 5 -3.47 -9.50 -5.71
N ASP A 6 -2.24 -9.89 -5.38
CA ASP A 6 -1.59 -11.09 -5.89
C ASP A 6 -2.04 -12.32 -5.10
N LYS A 7 -3.01 -13.05 -5.66
CA LYS A 7 -3.58 -14.26 -5.05
C LYS A 7 -2.54 -15.37 -4.93
N HIS A 8 -1.53 -15.42 -5.79
CA HIS A 8 -0.47 -16.40 -5.71
C HIS A 8 0.42 -16.14 -4.49
N THR A 9 0.88 -14.90 -4.30
CA THR A 9 1.64 -14.48 -3.10
C THR A 9 0.85 -14.76 -1.83
N ILE A 10 -0.43 -14.39 -1.78
CA ILE A 10 -1.29 -14.63 -0.62
C ILE A 10 -1.44 -16.12 -0.33
N THR A 11 -1.67 -16.94 -1.35
CA THR A 11 -1.78 -18.40 -1.21
C THR A 11 -0.47 -18.99 -0.70
N LEU A 12 0.66 -18.52 -1.21
CA LEU A 12 1.99 -18.95 -0.76
C LEU A 12 2.21 -18.59 0.71
N LEU A 13 1.89 -17.36 1.12
CA LEU A 13 1.96 -16.93 2.53
C LEU A 13 1.11 -17.83 3.44
N ILE A 14 -0.13 -18.12 3.03
CA ILE A 14 -1.01 -19.03 3.79
C ILE A 14 -0.42 -20.43 3.87
N SER A 15 0.18 -20.94 2.79
CA SER A 15 0.80 -22.26 2.79
C SER A 15 2.03 -22.36 3.70
N GLN A 16 2.78 -21.26 3.87
CA GLN A 16 4.02 -21.22 4.64
C GLN A 16 3.78 -20.91 6.13
N LEU A 17 2.83 -20.03 6.43
CA LEU A 17 2.61 -19.50 7.78
C LEU A 17 1.32 -20.02 8.42
N GLY A 18 0.40 -20.54 7.62
CA GLY A 18 -0.96 -20.86 8.03
C GLY A 18 -1.88 -19.64 8.00
N LEU A 19 -3.17 -19.87 7.77
CA LEU A 19 -4.17 -18.81 7.62
C LEU A 19 -4.22 -17.88 8.83
N ALA A 20 -4.20 -18.42 10.05
CA ALA A 20 -4.28 -17.64 11.29
C ALA A 20 -3.15 -16.61 11.42
N MET A 21 -1.90 -17.02 11.17
CA MET A 21 -0.74 -16.13 11.20
C MET A 21 -0.83 -15.07 10.10
N VAL A 22 -1.29 -15.44 8.90
CA VAL A 22 -1.50 -14.44 7.82
C VAL A 22 -2.53 -13.39 8.22
N LYS A 23 -3.61 -13.77 8.95
CA LYS A 23 -4.57 -12.78 9.46
C LYS A 23 -3.91 -11.80 10.41
N GLU A 24 -3.11 -12.29 11.37
CA GLU A 24 -2.38 -11.44 12.32
C GLU A 24 -1.40 -10.48 11.60
N VAL A 25 -0.70 -10.98 10.59
CA VAL A 25 0.21 -10.16 9.76
C VAL A 25 -0.57 -9.06 9.03
N PHE A 26 -1.73 -9.35 8.46
CA PHE A 26 -2.56 -8.33 7.81
C PHE A 26 -3.17 -7.35 8.82
N GLU A 27 -3.62 -7.81 9.98
CA GLU A 27 -4.12 -6.95 11.06
C GLU A 27 -3.03 -6.00 11.58
N ALA A 28 -1.76 -6.41 11.60
CA ALA A 28 -0.63 -5.54 11.93
C ALA A 28 -0.21 -4.60 10.79
N PHE A 29 -0.36 -5.05 9.54
CA PHE A 29 0.00 -4.26 8.35
C PHE A 29 -0.95 -3.09 8.12
N VAL A 30 -2.26 -3.31 8.22
CA VAL A 30 -3.28 -2.32 7.81
C VAL A 30 -3.10 -0.97 8.53
N PRO A 31 -2.96 -0.89 9.87
CA PRO A 31 -2.76 0.38 10.56
C PRO A 31 -1.47 1.10 10.12
N ASN A 32 -0.38 0.37 9.92
CA ASN A 32 0.89 0.94 9.44
C ASN A 32 0.75 1.48 8.00
N ALA A 33 0.04 0.75 7.13
CA ALA A 33 -0.27 1.23 5.79
C ALA A 33 -1.12 2.51 5.84
N GLU A 34 -2.18 2.55 6.67
CA GLU A 34 -3.02 3.74 6.88
C GLU A 34 -2.19 4.94 7.37
N GLU A 35 -1.29 4.75 8.33
CA GLU A 35 -0.40 5.81 8.83
C GLU A 35 0.53 6.35 7.74
N ASN A 36 1.16 5.47 6.94
CA ASN A 36 2.05 5.89 5.86
C ASN A 36 1.27 6.63 4.76
N ILE A 37 0.08 6.15 4.40
CA ILE A 37 -0.80 6.81 3.41
C ILE A 37 -1.21 8.20 3.91
N HIS A 38 -1.65 8.30 5.17
CA HIS A 38 -2.04 9.57 5.75
C HIS A 38 -0.87 10.57 5.77
N PHE A 39 0.33 10.10 6.13
CA PHE A 39 1.53 10.93 6.09
C PHE A 39 1.80 11.45 4.67
N LEU A 40 1.74 10.58 3.66
CA LEU A 40 1.98 10.96 2.26
C LEU A 40 0.95 11.98 1.80
N GLN A 41 -0.34 11.73 2.00
CA GLN A 41 -1.42 12.63 1.60
C GLN A 41 -1.32 14.01 2.26
N LYS A 42 -0.94 14.06 3.54
CA LYS A 42 -0.84 15.32 4.29
C LYS A 42 0.41 16.13 3.95
N ASN A 43 1.54 15.47 3.71
CA ASN A 43 2.84 16.13 3.62
C ASN A 43 3.39 16.23 2.19
N TRP A 44 2.67 15.73 1.18
CA TRP A 44 3.14 15.73 -0.22
C TRP A 44 3.49 17.12 -0.76
N HIS A 45 2.85 18.16 -0.25
CA HIS A 45 3.06 19.55 -0.63
C HIS A 45 4.31 20.19 -0.01
N VAL A 46 4.94 19.53 0.95
CA VAL A 46 6.08 20.07 1.69
C VAL A 46 7.36 19.52 1.05
N GLU A 47 8.45 20.30 1.04
CA GLU A 47 9.79 19.89 0.56
C GLU A 47 10.46 18.83 1.46
N GLN A 48 9.70 17.85 1.95
CA GLN A 48 10.14 16.73 2.79
C GLN A 48 10.45 15.48 1.95
N HIS A 49 11.13 15.64 0.82
CA HIS A 49 11.37 14.57 -0.15
C HIS A 49 11.97 13.31 0.46
N LYS A 50 12.86 13.45 1.45
CA LYS A 50 13.47 12.32 2.15
C LYS A 50 12.43 11.50 2.93
N ASP A 51 11.56 12.16 3.69
CA ASP A 51 10.56 11.49 4.52
C ASP A 51 9.44 10.90 3.67
N LEU A 52 9.00 11.63 2.64
CA LEU A 52 8.06 11.13 1.64
C LEU A 52 8.60 9.88 0.93
N ARG A 53 9.89 9.88 0.58
CA ARG A 53 10.57 8.71 0.01
C ARG A 53 10.57 7.53 0.98
N ILE A 54 10.94 7.75 2.24
CA ILE A 54 10.97 6.68 3.26
C ILE A 54 9.59 6.06 3.43
N LYS A 55 8.54 6.89 3.50
CA LYS A 55 7.16 6.43 3.69
C LYS A 55 6.63 5.70 2.46
N SER A 56 6.91 6.21 1.27
CA SER A 56 6.58 5.53 0.00
C SER A 56 7.31 4.19 -0.12
N HIS A 57 8.60 4.14 0.22
CA HIS A 57 9.41 2.93 0.18
C HIS A 57 8.89 1.85 1.14
N SER A 58 8.59 2.25 2.38
CA SER A 58 8.03 1.36 3.39
C SER A 58 6.70 0.79 2.92
N LEU A 59 5.78 1.65 2.45
CA LEU A 59 4.48 1.23 1.95
C LEU A 59 4.61 0.27 0.75
N LYS A 60 5.49 0.58 -0.21
CA LYS A 60 5.76 -0.26 -1.38
C LYS A 60 6.21 -1.67 -0.99
N SER A 61 7.23 -1.76 -0.14
CA SER A 61 7.85 -3.03 0.25
C SER A 61 6.89 -3.90 1.04
N SER A 62 6.25 -3.32 2.06
CA SER A 62 5.27 -4.03 2.88
C SER A 62 4.06 -4.49 2.05
N ALA A 63 3.56 -3.64 1.15
CA ALA A 63 2.47 -4.01 0.26
C ALA A 63 2.86 -5.15 -0.71
N ALA A 64 4.04 -5.08 -1.33
CA ALA A 64 4.52 -6.11 -2.26
C ALA A 64 4.65 -7.48 -1.56
N ASN A 65 5.27 -7.50 -0.39
CA ASN A 65 5.50 -8.74 0.37
C ASN A 65 4.21 -9.44 0.79
N LEU A 66 3.11 -8.67 0.90
CA LEU A 66 1.81 -9.15 1.34
C LEU A 66 0.81 -9.33 0.19
N GLY A 67 1.25 -9.09 -1.05
CA GLY A 67 0.42 -9.23 -2.25
C GLY A 67 -0.50 -8.05 -2.54
N PHE A 68 -0.38 -6.89 -1.90
CA PHE A 68 -1.16 -5.68 -2.19
C PHE A 68 -0.60 -4.95 -3.42
N MET A 69 -0.77 -5.54 -4.61
CA MET A 69 -0.05 -5.14 -5.82
C MET A 69 -0.36 -3.73 -6.30
N GLN A 70 -1.63 -3.34 -6.34
CA GLN A 70 -2.00 -1.99 -6.77
C GLN A 70 -1.41 -0.94 -5.81
N LEU A 71 -1.53 -1.16 -4.50
CA LEU A 71 -0.99 -0.26 -3.48
C LEU A 71 0.54 -0.15 -3.60
N SER A 72 1.22 -1.28 -3.81
CA SER A 72 2.68 -1.30 -4.00
C SER A 72 3.10 -0.50 -5.24
N ARG A 73 2.38 -0.63 -6.36
CA ARG A 73 2.66 0.12 -7.59
C ARG A 73 2.47 1.63 -7.42
N LEU A 74 1.38 2.05 -6.77
CA LEU A 74 1.13 3.45 -6.46
C LEU A 74 2.26 4.01 -5.58
N ALA A 75 2.61 3.30 -4.51
CA ALA A 75 3.69 3.68 -3.61
C ALA A 75 5.06 3.72 -4.30
N LYS A 76 5.35 2.77 -5.20
CA LYS A 76 6.57 2.77 -6.02
C LYS A 76 6.65 4.02 -6.89
N SER A 77 5.56 4.39 -7.57
CA SER A 77 5.54 5.59 -8.40
C SER A 77 5.82 6.83 -7.56
N LEU A 78 5.20 6.95 -6.38
CA LEU A 78 5.47 8.07 -5.46
C LEU A 78 6.93 8.10 -4.97
N GLU A 79 7.51 6.95 -4.65
CA GLU A 79 8.93 6.84 -4.27
C GLU A 79 9.87 7.32 -5.38
N GLU A 80 9.62 6.91 -6.63
CA GLU A 80 10.42 7.31 -7.80
C GLU A 80 10.38 8.82 -8.02
N HIS A 81 9.23 9.47 -7.79
CA HIS A 81 9.12 10.92 -7.87
C HIS A 81 9.92 11.62 -6.77
N CYS A 82 9.98 11.04 -5.56
CA CYS A 82 10.81 11.60 -4.49
C CYS A 82 12.32 11.48 -4.75
N ILE A 83 12.73 10.63 -5.70
CA ILE A 83 14.14 10.47 -6.12
C ILE A 83 14.48 11.45 -7.26
N ASN A 84 13.53 11.72 -8.16
CA ASN A 84 13.72 12.57 -9.33
C ASN A 84 13.14 13.98 -9.09
N HIS A 85 13.89 14.79 -8.35
CA HIS A 85 13.45 16.09 -7.84
C HIS A 85 13.05 17.12 -8.92
N GLU A 86 13.53 16.96 -10.16
CA GLU A 86 13.29 17.89 -11.27
C GLU A 86 11.86 17.79 -11.86
N GLN A 87 11.04 16.85 -11.40
CA GLN A 87 9.69 16.59 -11.90
C GLN A 87 8.60 16.65 -10.82
N HIS A 88 8.79 17.45 -9.77
CA HIS A 88 7.76 17.71 -8.76
C HIS A 88 6.63 18.61 -9.30
N GLU A 89 5.96 18.18 -10.36
CA GLU A 89 4.59 18.63 -10.60
C GLU A 89 3.70 17.96 -9.57
N PHE A 90 3.43 18.68 -8.48
CA PHE A 90 2.51 18.28 -7.41
C PHE A 90 1.22 17.67 -7.97
N ASN A 91 0.65 18.28 -9.01
CA ASN A 91 -0.58 17.84 -9.65
C ASN A 91 -0.44 16.50 -10.39
N ALA A 92 0.74 16.16 -10.90
CA ALA A 92 0.95 14.91 -11.65
C ALA A 92 0.82 13.65 -10.78
N ASN A 93 0.87 13.79 -9.46
CA ASN A 93 0.80 12.67 -8.51
C ASN A 93 -0.42 12.72 -7.59
N LYS A 94 -1.28 13.74 -7.72
CA LYS A 94 -2.49 13.88 -6.92
C LYS A 94 -3.40 12.66 -7.06
N ASP A 95 -3.67 12.24 -8.29
CA ASP A 95 -4.49 11.05 -8.55
C ASP A 95 -3.91 9.80 -7.88
N LYS A 96 -2.58 9.66 -7.83
CA LYS A 96 -1.95 8.49 -7.19
C LYS A 96 -2.10 8.53 -5.67
N LEU A 97 -1.95 9.70 -5.06
CA LEU A 97 -2.14 9.90 -3.62
C LEU A 97 -3.59 9.67 -3.20
N ASP A 98 -4.53 10.22 -3.97
CA ASP A 98 -5.96 10.09 -3.73
C ASP A 98 -6.42 8.63 -3.89
N ASN A 99 -5.73 7.85 -4.74
CA ASN A 99 -6.00 6.43 -4.96
C ASN A 99 -5.33 5.49 -3.95
N LEU A 100 -4.42 5.94 -3.07
CA LEU A 100 -3.79 5.07 -2.06
C LEU A 100 -4.82 4.47 -1.09
N SER A 101 -5.67 5.29 -0.48
CA SER A 101 -6.67 4.83 0.49
C SER A 101 -7.75 3.95 -0.16
N PRO A 102 -8.32 4.31 -1.33
CA PRO A 102 -9.21 3.43 -2.08
C PRO A 102 -8.57 2.10 -2.46
N ALA A 103 -7.31 2.08 -2.90
CA ALA A 103 -6.61 0.85 -3.25
C ALA A 103 -6.43 -0.05 -2.01
N LEU A 104 -5.99 0.50 -0.88
CA LEU A 104 -5.87 -0.25 0.37
C LEU A 104 -7.23 -0.84 0.80
N LYS A 105 -8.29 -0.03 0.77
CA LYS A 105 -9.64 -0.49 1.12
C LYS A 105 -10.11 -1.61 0.20
N ALA A 106 -10.01 -1.42 -1.11
CA ALA A 106 -10.43 -2.41 -2.10
C ALA A 106 -9.67 -3.75 -1.95
N SER A 107 -8.37 -3.69 -1.67
CA SER A 107 -7.57 -4.90 -1.37
C SER A 107 -8.03 -5.59 -0.09
N ILE A 108 -8.34 -4.84 0.98
CA ILE A 108 -8.87 -5.41 2.23
C ILE A 108 -10.23 -6.06 2.01
N ASP A 109 -11.11 -5.40 1.26
CA ASP A 109 -12.44 -5.91 0.93
C ASP A 109 -12.34 -7.19 0.10
N GLU A 110 -11.42 -7.27 -0.87
CA GLU A 110 -11.17 -8.50 -1.63
C GLU A 110 -10.63 -9.63 -0.76
N LEU A 111 -9.72 -9.34 0.17
CA LEU A 111 -9.24 -10.31 1.16
C LEU A 111 -10.35 -10.80 2.11
N ALA A 112 -11.32 -9.94 2.43
CA ALA A 112 -12.45 -10.29 3.29
C ALA A 112 -13.40 -11.24 2.55
N LEU A 113 -13.66 -10.99 1.26
CA LEU A 113 -14.42 -11.91 0.40
C LEU A 113 -13.74 -13.29 0.27
N MET A 114 -12.42 -13.35 0.39
CA MET A 114 -11.65 -14.61 0.44
C MET A 114 -11.64 -15.27 1.83
N GLY A 115 -12.27 -14.67 2.84
CA GLY A 115 -12.29 -15.15 4.22
C GLY A 115 -10.98 -14.96 4.98
N ILE A 116 -10.08 -14.11 4.48
CA ILE A 116 -8.73 -13.91 5.02
C ILE A 116 -8.74 -12.79 6.06
N THR A 117 -9.35 -11.63 5.77
CA THR A 117 -9.53 -10.53 6.74
C THR A 117 -10.96 -10.53 7.29
N ARG A 118 -11.19 -9.84 8.41
CA ARG A 118 -12.55 -9.58 8.91
C ARG A 118 -13.15 -8.42 8.13
N GLU A 119 -14.43 -8.49 7.78
CA GLU A 119 -15.18 -7.31 7.34
C GLU A 119 -15.12 -6.27 8.48
N ARG A 120 -14.64 -5.05 8.18
CA ARG A 120 -14.86 -3.91 9.08
C ARG A 120 -16.36 -3.61 9.02
N LEU A 121 -17.11 -4.07 10.03
CA LEU A 121 -18.50 -3.70 10.31
C LEU A 121 -18.65 -2.18 10.46
#